data_AF-B6Q2Y1-F1
#
_entry.id   AF-B6Q2Y1-F1
#
_cell.length_a   1.000
_cell.length_b   1.000
_cell.length_c   1.000
_cell.angle_alpha   90.00
_cell.angle_beta   90.00
_cell.angle_gamma   90.00
#
_symmetry.space_group_name_H-M   'P 1'
#
loop_
_entity.id
_entity.type
_entity.pdbx_description
1 polymer ?
#
loop_
_entity_poly.entity_id
_entity_poly.type
_entity_poly.pdbx_seq_one_letter_code
_entity_poly.pdbx_strand_id
1 'polypeptide(L)'
;MQLKIELLILVTLTNLLQFVEASWCLGTGVGTCNLNIEGNPVIANGDYQYVETWTAVNIFDNQCNLIGYLNNPIQGVAIYSQLPYTVVLKSFKNASRNFTFCYAGKCYVNSFTFQEMDQDGYSVIDALHAFNCSDELSSSLESMTDG
;
A
#
# COMPACT_ATOMS: atom_id res chain seq x y z
N MET A 1 42.47 25.26 29.88
CA MET A 1 42.41 24.35 28.71
C MET A 1 41.22 23.41 28.90
N GLN A 2 40.00 23.91 28.70
CA GLN A 2 38.76 23.11 28.71
C GLN A 2 38.56 22.56 27.30
N LEU A 3 39.04 21.34 27.05
CA LEU A 3 38.81 20.67 25.78
C LEU A 3 37.42 20.05 25.78
N LYS A 4 36.59 20.55 24.87
CA LYS A 4 35.33 20.00 24.35
C LYS A 4 35.28 18.46 24.36
N ILE A 5 34.60 17.88 25.35
CA ILE A 5 34.13 16.49 25.34
C ILE A 5 32.62 16.52 25.59
N GLU A 6 31.88 17.20 24.72
CA GLU A 6 30.40 17.15 24.75
C GLU A 6 29.79 16.95 23.35
N LEU A 7 30.62 16.68 22.33
CA LEU A 7 30.16 16.56 20.93
C LEU A 7 30.28 15.14 20.37
N LEU A 8 30.13 14.12 21.22
CA LEU A 8 30.21 12.72 20.78
C LEU A 8 29.11 11.81 21.35
N ILE A 9 28.00 12.38 21.84
CA ILE A 9 26.82 11.63 22.30
C ILE A 9 25.57 11.93 21.46
N LEU A 10 25.69 12.74 20.39
CA LEU A 10 24.56 13.12 19.54
C LEU A 10 24.52 12.44 18.15
N VAL A 11 25.32 11.40 17.91
CA VAL A 11 25.42 10.74 16.58
C VAL A 11 25.02 9.26 16.62
N THR A 12 24.61 8.71 17.76
CA THR A 12 24.27 7.28 17.88
C THR A 12 22.90 6.99 18.48
N LEU A 13 21.97 7.97 18.46
CA LEU A 13 20.59 7.76 18.94
C LEU A 13 19.50 7.96 17.88
N THR A 14 19.84 8.09 16.60
CA THR A 14 18.85 8.33 15.52
C THR A 14 18.55 7.13 14.63
N ASN A 15 19.19 5.98 14.84
CA ASN A 15 18.98 4.77 14.02
C ASN A 15 18.37 3.61 14.81
N LEU A 16 17.69 3.89 15.92
CA LEU A 16 16.85 2.91 16.62
C LEU A 16 15.35 3.12 16.35
N LEU A 17 15.00 3.71 15.21
CA LEU A 17 13.70 3.39 14.60
C LEU A 17 13.86 1.99 14.04
N GLN A 18 13.58 1.02 14.91
CA GLN A 18 13.30 -0.35 14.51
C GLN A 18 12.26 -0.25 13.41
N PHE A 19 12.68 -0.52 12.17
CA PHE A 19 11.77 -0.95 11.13
C PHE A 19 11.12 -2.21 11.68
N VAL A 20 9.97 -2.03 12.32
CA VAL A 20 8.94 -3.04 12.17
C VAL A 20 8.68 -2.99 10.69
N GLU A 21 9.31 -3.90 9.94
CA GLU A 21 8.81 -4.25 8.62
C GLU A 21 7.38 -4.69 8.88
N ALA A 22 6.44 -3.74 8.80
CA ALA A 22 5.06 -4.11 8.60
C ALA A 22 5.13 -4.99 7.35
N SER A 23 4.73 -6.25 7.47
CA SER A 23 4.63 -7.20 6.34
C SER A 23 3.89 -6.58 5.14
N TRP A 24 3.14 -5.51 5.41
CA TRP A 24 2.35 -4.68 4.50
C TRP A 24 3.12 -3.61 3.70
N CYS A 25 4.43 -3.50 3.87
CA CYS A 25 5.23 -2.51 3.15
C CYS A 25 6.49 -3.12 2.57
N LEU A 26 6.54 -3.16 1.24
CA LEU A 26 7.79 -3.41 0.53
C LEU A 26 8.54 -2.08 0.56
N GLY A 27 9.47 -1.91 1.51
CA GLY A 27 10.32 -0.74 1.59
C GLY A 27 10.97 -0.49 0.23
N THR A 28 10.50 0.54 -0.46
CA THR A 28 10.86 0.82 -1.85
C THR A 28 11.45 2.22 -1.91
N GLY A 29 12.32 2.45 -2.90
CA GLY A 29 13.08 3.70 -3.00
C GLY A 29 12.19 4.95 -3.04
N VAL A 30 12.80 6.12 -2.82
CA VAL A 30 12.13 7.43 -2.85
C VAL A 30 11.16 7.52 -4.03
N GLY A 31 9.94 7.99 -3.76
CA GLY A 31 8.90 8.15 -4.77
C GLY A 31 8.03 6.91 -5.02
N THR A 32 8.22 5.85 -4.25
CA THR A 32 7.38 4.65 -4.32
C THR A 32 6.42 4.58 -3.15
N CYS A 33 5.17 4.22 -3.40
CA CYS A 33 4.19 3.94 -2.36
C CYS A 33 3.72 2.49 -2.47
N ASN A 34 3.15 1.96 -1.40
CA ASN A 34 2.59 0.62 -1.37
C ASN A 34 1.08 0.70 -1.19
N LEU A 35 0.35 -0.09 -1.97
CA LEU A 35 -1.06 -0.37 -1.75
C LEU A 35 -1.18 -1.81 -1.24
N ASN A 36 -1.76 -1.97 -0.05
CA ASN A 36 -2.12 -3.27 0.52
C ASN A 36 -3.63 -3.44 0.48
N ILE A 37 -4.11 -4.57 -0.02
CA ILE A 37 -5.51 -5.00 0.08
C ILE A 37 -5.55 -6.17 1.05
N GLU A 38 -6.20 -5.95 2.19
CA GLU A 38 -6.35 -6.95 3.24
C GLU A 38 -7.66 -7.72 3.03
N GLY A 39 -7.62 -9.03 3.22
CA GLY A 39 -8.79 -9.89 3.19
C GLY A 39 -8.70 -11.03 4.18
N ASN A 40 -9.84 -11.66 4.40
CA ASN A 40 -9.99 -12.81 5.29
C ASN A 40 -10.61 -13.97 4.49
N PRO A 41 -10.11 -15.21 4.67
CA PRO A 41 -10.81 -16.38 4.20
C PRO A 41 -12.07 -16.59 5.04
N VAL A 42 -13.16 -16.90 4.35
CA VAL A 42 -14.46 -17.23 4.91
C VAL A 42 -14.80 -18.63 4.45
N ILE A 43 -15.18 -19.50 5.40
CA ILE A 43 -15.67 -20.83 5.09
C ILE A 43 -17.14 -20.70 4.68
N ALA A 44 -17.47 -21.01 3.43
CA ALA A 44 -18.86 -21.07 2.99
C ALA A 44 -19.51 -22.38 3.50
N ASN A 45 -20.69 -22.28 4.10
CA ASN A 45 -21.37 -23.39 4.78
C ASN A 45 -21.42 -24.71 3.98
N GLY A 46 -20.82 -25.77 4.54
CA GLY A 46 -21.04 -27.17 4.14
C GLY A 46 -20.07 -27.73 3.10
N ASP A 47 -19.44 -26.88 2.30
CA ASP A 47 -18.38 -27.26 1.38
C ASP A 47 -17.10 -26.55 1.81
N TYR A 48 -15.96 -27.24 1.80
CA TYR A 48 -14.63 -26.69 2.11
C TYR A 48 -14.15 -25.67 1.05
N GLN A 49 -15.01 -24.75 0.62
CA GLN A 49 -14.67 -23.66 -0.29
C GLN A 49 -14.26 -22.44 0.53
N TYR A 50 -12.97 -22.11 0.44
CA TYR A 50 -12.41 -20.88 0.96
C TYR A 50 -12.86 -19.72 0.06
N VAL A 51 -13.60 -18.78 0.61
CA VAL A 51 -14.01 -17.55 -0.08
C VAL A 51 -13.27 -16.38 0.53
N GLU A 52 -12.63 -15.55 -0.28
CA GLU A 52 -11.88 -14.40 0.21
C GLU A 52 -12.80 -13.19 0.30
N THR A 53 -12.90 -12.59 1.48
CA THR A 53 -13.58 -11.32 1.68
C THR A 53 -12.55 -10.25 1.95
N TRP A 54 -12.47 -9.26 1.07
CA TRP A 54 -11.54 -8.15 1.21
C TRP A 54 -12.13 -7.10 2.15
N THR A 55 -11.42 -6.80 3.24
CA THR A 55 -11.92 -6.03 4.38
C THR A 55 -11.35 -4.62 4.41
N ALA A 56 -10.14 -4.40 3.91
CA ALA A 56 -9.51 -3.10 3.93
C ALA A 56 -8.58 -2.85 2.74
N VAL A 57 -8.33 -1.58 2.46
CA VAL A 57 -7.23 -1.13 1.61
C VAL A 57 -6.42 -0.08 2.37
N ASN A 58 -5.11 -0.30 2.43
CA ASN A 58 -4.15 0.57 3.09
C ASN A 58 -3.18 1.14 2.05
N ILE A 59 -2.79 2.40 2.22
CA ILE A 59 -1.75 3.05 1.40
C ILE A 59 -0.63 3.47 2.33
N PHE A 60 0.59 3.04 2.01
CA PHE A 60 1.80 3.37 2.75
C PHE A 60 2.76 4.20 1.89
N ASP A 61 3.50 5.12 2.52
CA ASP A 61 4.60 5.84 1.87
C ASP A 61 5.85 4.97 1.71
N ASN A 62 6.93 5.57 1.19
CA ASN A 62 8.20 4.88 0.95
C ASN A 62 8.97 4.56 2.26
N GLN A 63 8.54 5.10 3.41
CA GLN A 63 9.05 4.80 4.75
C GLN A 63 8.08 3.92 5.54
N CYS A 64 7.08 3.31 4.88
CA CYS A 64 6.09 2.42 5.48
C CYS A 64 5.15 3.08 6.49
N ASN A 65 4.97 4.40 6.45
CA ASN A 65 3.94 5.07 7.23
C ASN A 65 2.59 4.92 6.54
N LEU A 66 1.53 4.61 7.30
CA LEU A 66 0.16 4.58 6.77
C LEU A 66 -0.29 6.01 6.44
N ILE A 67 -0.55 6.26 5.16
CA ILE A 67 -0.93 7.59 4.65
C ILE A 67 -2.33 7.61 4.03
N GLY A 68 -2.98 6.45 3.86
CA GLY A 68 -4.35 6.35 3.36
C GLY A 68 -5.00 5.04 3.75
N TYR A 69 -6.33 5.05 3.88
CA TYR A 69 -7.08 3.90 4.37
C TYR A 69 -8.52 3.91 3.85
N LEU A 70 -9.04 2.73 3.50
CA LEU A 70 -10.44 2.50 3.18
C LEU A 70 -10.89 1.17 3.80
N ASN A 71 -11.87 1.23 4.70
CA ASN A 71 -12.55 0.06 5.23
C ASN A 71 -13.69 -0.39 4.30
N ASN A 72 -13.96 -1.68 4.25
CA ASN A 72 -14.99 -2.30 3.39
C ASN A 72 -14.94 -1.76 1.95
N PRO A 73 -13.79 -1.92 1.27
CA PRO A 73 -13.59 -1.39 -0.07
C PRO A 73 -14.63 -1.90 -1.06
N ILE A 74 -15.09 -1.00 -1.92
CA ILE A 74 -15.97 -1.31 -3.05
C ILE A 74 -15.39 -0.73 -4.34
N GLN A 75 -15.73 -1.37 -5.45
CA GLN A 75 -15.30 -0.91 -6.77
C GLN A 75 -15.81 0.51 -7.06
N GLY A 76 -14.96 1.32 -7.69
CA GLY A 76 -15.24 2.68 -8.13
C GLY A 76 -15.01 3.74 -7.06
N VAL A 77 -14.73 3.36 -5.82
CA VAL A 77 -14.50 4.31 -4.72
C VAL A 77 -13.05 4.80 -4.71
N ALA A 78 -12.90 6.10 -4.46
CA ALA A 78 -11.64 6.75 -4.21
C ALA A 78 -11.21 6.53 -2.76
N ILE A 79 -9.93 6.22 -2.57
CA ILE A 79 -9.28 6.11 -1.27
C ILE A 79 -8.63 7.46 -0.98
N TYR A 80 -9.04 8.09 0.11
CA TYR A 80 -8.41 9.32 0.58
C TYR A 80 -7.08 9.02 1.25
N SER A 81 -6.07 9.82 0.93
CA SER A 81 -4.72 9.69 1.48
C SER A 81 -4.02 11.04 1.52
N GLN A 82 -2.79 11.05 2.05
CA GLN A 82 -1.90 12.22 2.02
C GLN A 82 -1.22 12.42 0.66
N LEU A 83 -1.51 11.58 -0.34
CA LEU A 83 -0.98 11.73 -1.70
C LEU A 83 -1.64 12.90 -2.43
N PRO A 84 -0.95 13.51 -3.41
CA PRO A 84 -1.50 14.62 -4.20
C PRO A 84 -2.71 14.21 -5.07
N TYR A 85 -2.81 12.93 -5.44
CA TYR A 85 -3.94 12.39 -6.20
C TYR A 85 -4.63 11.27 -5.44
N THR A 86 -5.91 11.04 -5.74
CA THR A 86 -6.64 9.92 -5.14
C THR A 86 -6.29 8.61 -5.84
N VAL A 87 -6.26 7.54 -5.06
CA VAL A 87 -6.23 6.18 -5.59
C VAL A 87 -7.66 5.71 -5.79
N VAL A 88 -8.00 5.15 -6.95
CA VAL A 88 -9.35 4.64 -7.24
C VAL A 88 -9.29 3.16 -7.56
N LEU A 89 -10.06 2.34 -6.85
CA LEU A 89 -10.21 0.91 -7.14
C LEU A 89 -11.13 0.73 -8.37
N LYS A 90 -10.60 0.27 -9.50
CA LYS A 90 -11.37 0.07 -10.75
C LYS A 90 -11.93 -1.33 -10.92
N SER A 91 -11.19 -2.35 -10.50
CA SER A 91 -11.65 -3.75 -10.51
C SER A 91 -11.41 -4.30 -9.11
N PHE A 92 -12.50 -4.61 -8.42
CA PHE A 92 -12.45 -5.07 -7.04
C PHE A 92 -13.68 -5.93 -6.71
N LYS A 93 -13.46 -7.17 -6.30
CA LYS A 93 -14.54 -8.11 -5.96
C LYS A 93 -14.05 -9.16 -4.97
N ASN A 94 -14.91 -9.51 -4.01
CA ASN A 94 -14.69 -10.69 -3.16
C ASN A 94 -14.54 -11.95 -4.00
N ALA A 95 -13.80 -12.93 -3.47
CA ALA A 95 -13.42 -14.16 -4.15
C ALA A 95 -12.64 -13.94 -5.46
N SER A 96 -12.02 -12.78 -5.62
CA SER A 96 -11.15 -12.47 -6.76
C SER A 96 -9.84 -11.88 -6.27
N ARG A 97 -8.74 -12.45 -6.75
CA ARG A 97 -7.38 -11.92 -6.59
C ARG A 97 -6.95 -11.03 -7.78
N ASN A 98 -7.90 -10.63 -8.62
CA ASN A 98 -7.66 -9.74 -9.76
C ASN A 98 -8.08 -8.32 -9.41
N PHE A 99 -7.10 -7.47 -9.17
CA PHE A 99 -7.32 -6.09 -8.78
C PHE A 99 -6.85 -5.13 -9.86
N THR A 100 -7.55 -4.01 -9.95
CA THR A 100 -7.06 -2.86 -10.71
C THR A 100 -7.31 -1.60 -9.90
N PHE A 101 -6.30 -0.76 -9.79
CA PHE A 101 -6.45 0.58 -9.26
C PHE A 101 -5.79 1.60 -10.18
N CYS A 102 -6.19 2.86 -10.05
CA CYS A 102 -5.54 3.95 -10.77
C CYS A 102 -5.11 5.05 -9.82
N TYR A 103 -3.99 5.68 -10.13
CA TYR A 103 -3.42 6.82 -9.43
C TYR A 103 -2.86 7.79 -10.47
N ALA A 104 -3.13 9.09 -10.32
CA ALA A 104 -2.64 10.14 -11.22
C ALA A 104 -2.84 9.83 -12.73
N GLY A 105 -3.97 9.23 -13.11
CA GLY A 105 -4.28 8.87 -14.50
C GLY A 105 -3.66 7.57 -15.02
N LYS A 106 -2.72 6.96 -14.28
CA LYS A 106 -2.13 5.65 -14.60
C LYS A 106 -2.87 4.54 -13.86
N CYS A 107 -3.15 3.43 -14.56
CA CYS A 107 -3.80 2.26 -13.97
C CYS A 107 -2.83 1.08 -13.86
N TYR A 108 -2.88 0.41 -12.72
CA TYR A 108 -2.10 -0.76 -12.37
C TYR A 108 -3.04 -1.95 -12.39
N VAL A 109 -2.81 -2.86 -13.35
CA VAL A 109 -3.68 -4.02 -13.61
C VAL A 109 -2.95 -5.28 -13.18
N ASN A 110 -3.52 -5.97 -12.19
CA ASN A 110 -2.93 -7.18 -11.59
C ASN A 110 -1.47 -6.91 -11.13
N SER A 111 -0.68 -7.95 -10.86
CA SER A 111 0.69 -7.83 -10.30
C SER A 111 0.73 -7.51 -8.80
N PHE A 112 -0.18 -8.09 -8.03
CA PHE A 112 -0.13 -8.06 -6.57
C PHE A 112 0.68 -9.26 -6.06
N THR A 113 1.54 -9.02 -5.08
CA THR A 113 2.20 -10.05 -4.29
C THR A 113 1.28 -10.46 -3.15
N PHE A 114 0.96 -11.74 -3.04
CA PHE A 114 0.09 -12.25 -1.99
C PHE A 114 0.90 -12.81 -0.82
N GLN A 115 0.53 -12.44 0.40
CA GLN A 115 1.05 -13.01 1.63
C GLN A 115 -0.12 -13.53 2.45
N GLU A 116 0.03 -14.73 3.00
CA GLU A 116 -0.96 -15.35 3.88
C GLU A 116 -0.30 -15.53 5.25
N MET A 117 -0.90 -14.95 6.28
CA MET A 117 -0.39 -15.02 7.65
C MET A 117 -1.44 -15.66 8.53
N ASP A 118 -1.08 -16.73 9.24
CA ASP A 118 -1.91 -17.29 10.30
C ASP A 118 -1.66 -16.50 11.59
N GLN A 119 -2.60 -15.63 11.95
CA GLN A 119 -2.57 -14.87 13.19
C GLN A 119 -3.64 -15.42 14.14
N ASP A 120 -3.20 -16.08 15.21
CA ASP A 120 -4.09 -16.58 16.29
C ASP A 120 -5.25 -17.49 15.82
N GLY A 121 -5.03 -18.26 14.75
CA GLY A 121 -6.04 -19.16 14.17
C GLY A 121 -6.98 -18.50 13.16
N TYR A 122 -6.77 -17.22 12.85
CA TYR A 122 -7.39 -16.53 11.71
C TYR A 122 -6.31 -16.28 10.66
N SER A 123 -6.53 -16.76 9.44
CA SER A 123 -5.63 -16.44 8.33
C SER A 123 -6.01 -15.06 7.79
N VAL A 124 -5.06 -14.15 7.63
CA VAL A 124 -5.23 -12.89 6.89
C VAL A 124 -4.50 -13.03 5.56
N ILE A 125 -5.09 -12.48 4.50
CA ILE A 125 -4.55 -12.45 3.15
C ILE A 125 -4.24 -11.00 2.82
N ASP A 126 -2.98 -10.71 2.56
CA ASP A 126 -2.52 -9.40 2.11
C ASP A 126 -2.14 -9.46 0.63
N ALA A 127 -2.68 -8.54 -0.17
CA ALA A 127 -2.30 -8.34 -1.55
C ALA A 127 -1.57 -7.00 -1.69
N LEU A 128 -0.27 -7.06 -1.98
CA LEU A 128 0.65 -5.93 -1.97
C LEU A 128 1.04 -5.50 -3.38
N HIS A 129 1.03 -4.20 -3.64
CA HIS A 129 1.52 -3.62 -4.88
C HIS A 129 2.27 -2.31 -4.63
N ALA A 130 3.53 -2.24 -5.07
CA ALA A 130 4.30 -1.02 -5.08
C ALA A 130 4.02 -0.22 -6.36
N PHE A 131 3.83 1.09 -6.25
CA PHE A 131 3.56 1.98 -7.38
C PHE A 131 4.30 3.31 -7.25
N ASN A 132 4.59 3.96 -8.39
CA ASN A 132 5.18 5.30 -8.38
C ASN A 132 4.13 6.30 -7.87
N CYS A 133 4.45 6.98 -6.77
CA CYS A 133 3.66 8.05 -6.19
C CYS A 133 4.42 9.38 -6.09
N SER A 134 5.69 9.44 -6.54
CA SER A 134 6.48 10.68 -6.65
C SER A 134 5.99 11.64 -7.72
N ASP A 135 5.05 11.24 -8.56
CA ASP A 135 4.66 12.05 -9.71
C ASP A 135 3.86 13.29 -9.28
N GLU A 136 4.54 14.42 -9.14
CA GLU A 136 4.16 15.60 -9.93
C GLU A 136 4.03 15.14 -11.39
N LEU A 137 2.86 15.35 -12.01
CA LEU A 137 2.50 14.94 -13.37
C LEU A 137 3.72 14.81 -14.30
N SER A 138 4.15 13.58 -14.62
CA SER A 138 4.94 13.38 -15.82
C SER A 138 4.03 13.70 -17.01
N SER A 139 4.23 14.91 -17.54
CA SER A 139 3.71 15.48 -18.78
C SER A 139 3.04 14.47 -19.73
N SER A 140 1.72 14.32 -19.61
CA SER A 140 0.88 13.74 -20.66
C SER A 140 -0.06 14.79 -21.28
N LEU A 141 0.26 16.08 -21.08
CA LEU A 141 -0.36 17.23 -21.73
C LEU A 141 0.32 17.63 -23.06
N GLU A 142 1.32 16.90 -23.54
CA GLU A 142 2.00 17.19 -24.83
C GLU A 142 1.31 16.59 -26.08
N SER A 143 0.11 16.00 -25.99
CA SER A 143 -0.61 15.51 -27.18
C SER A 143 -1.94 16.22 -27.50
N MET A 144 -2.22 17.36 -26.87
CA MET A 144 -3.43 18.17 -27.17
C MET A 144 -3.13 19.57 -27.73
N THR A 145 -1.97 19.76 -28.36
CA THR A 145 -1.69 20.96 -29.17
C THR A 145 -1.10 20.63 -30.55
N ASP A 146 -1.69 19.67 -31.25
CA ASP A 146 -1.65 19.65 -32.72
C ASP A 146 -2.94 19.01 -33.26
N GLY A 147 -3.80 19.87 -33.82
CA GLY A 147 -5.09 19.53 -34.42
C GLY A 147 -5.97 20.76 -34.60
#